data_AF-A0A7L3WK95-F1
#
_entry.id   AF-A0A7L3WK95-F1
#
_cell.length_a   1.000
_cell.length_b   1.000
_cell.length_c   1.000
_cell.angle_alpha   90.00
_cell.angle_beta   90.00
_cell.angle_gamma   90.00
#
_symmetry.space_group_name_H-M   'P 1'
#
loop_
_entity.id
_entity.type
_entity.pdbx_description
1 polymer ?
#
loop_
_entity_poly.entity_id
_entity_poly.type
_entity_poly.pdbx_seq_one_letter_code
_entity_poly.pdbx_strand_id
1 'polypeptide(L)'
;MNSKTAKSIIAGKWGLKSGGARPGGGLQKPQEESATPRRSAEEAVKGRGKVAAPERSGLLEKILSLEKEKEKHNHLLGEKDKEIQSLKDKLRSKTKNSEVSLLQSQLEEKTKEAERREQLLCSLSKEIDRLKYHLSTVTTKFSEIENKAGTSQASQEAIANSTGSPSNLDEVEKQLKDALEKNQQWLLYDQQREAYVRGLLGRIFELEQKSEIVSQQEPKEVNSEGALQEEKQKNYDQMLLTAKSDLETKRHTITQLRSELSEFKKKYEEAQREMTRLSALLQSQQVAEMQTLENENKIKAEKVQRLKQENETIKGQLREEKKKSEELLCQVQLLRKSLLKQQEEHTRIDLLEQQIQMCTTDFENEKLDRQNLQHQLNKVLKELHKAREQITRLEPLKFKESGRMEPQDDLQATFEEELTLYDRSPFLKRSSFLDESFLECPRCEVQYPTSQHRELLAHIDFCTA
;
A
#
# COMPACT_ATOMS: atom_id res chain seq x y z
N MET A 1 11.98 -33.56 28.05
CA MET A 1 13.23 -32.77 28.16
C MET A 1 12.88 -31.29 28.25
N ASN A 2 13.67 -30.57 29.05
CA ASN A 2 13.43 -29.22 29.57
C ASN A 2 13.64 -28.08 28.56
N SER A 3 12.90 -26.97 28.74
CA SER A 3 13.41 -25.57 28.85
C SER A 3 12.20 -24.59 28.86
N LYS A 4 11.70 -24.05 30.00
CA LYS A 4 12.21 -22.98 30.89
C LYS A 4 12.51 -21.64 30.17
N THR A 5 11.60 -20.64 30.28
CA THR A 5 11.72 -19.37 31.05
C THR A 5 12.13 -18.20 30.12
N ALA A 6 11.43 -17.06 30.01
CA ALA A 6 11.40 -16.00 31.01
C ALA A 6 10.25 -14.98 30.79
N LYS A 7 9.58 -14.63 31.90
CA LYS A 7 8.72 -13.44 32.05
C LYS A 7 9.52 -12.41 32.84
N SER A 8 9.72 -11.20 32.31
CA SER A 8 10.34 -10.10 33.05
C SER A 8 9.29 -9.34 33.86
N ILE A 9 9.59 -9.23 35.15
CA ILE A 9 8.90 -8.48 36.19
C ILE A 9 9.29 -7.00 36.07
N ILE A 10 8.32 -6.09 36.03
CA ILE A 10 8.51 -4.71 36.50
C ILE A 10 7.36 -4.39 37.45
N ALA A 11 7.72 -4.33 38.73
CA ALA A 11 6.86 -3.93 39.82
C ALA A 11 6.81 -2.41 39.92
N GLY A 12 5.60 -1.85 39.88
CA GLY A 12 5.29 -0.48 40.30
C GLY A 12 4.17 -0.55 41.33
N LYS A 13 4.55 -0.61 42.61
CA LYS A 13 3.66 -0.44 43.77
C LYS A 13 2.88 0.86 43.65
N TRP A 14 1.55 0.83 43.71
CA TRP A 14 0.71 1.71 44.54
C TRP A 14 -0.61 0.98 44.78
N GLY A 15 -0.80 0.49 46.01
CA GLY A 15 -2.03 -0.15 46.43
C GLY A 15 -3.07 0.89 46.82
N LEU A 16 -4.28 0.76 46.30
CA LEU A 16 -5.48 1.36 46.89
C LEU A 16 -6.53 0.27 47.02
N LYS A 17 -6.86 -0.02 48.29
CA LYS A 17 -7.89 -0.96 48.72
C LYS A 17 -9.25 -0.43 48.27
N SER A 18 -10.00 -1.27 47.55
CA SER A 18 -11.41 -1.04 47.24
C SER A 18 -12.25 -1.35 48.48
N GLY A 19 -12.67 -0.31 49.21
CA GLY A 19 -13.68 -0.42 50.27
C GLY A 19 -15.08 -0.28 49.67
N GLY A 20 -15.90 -1.33 49.81
CA GLY A 20 -17.30 -1.31 49.40
C GLY A 20 -18.15 -0.45 50.33
N ALA A 21 -19.05 0.34 49.75
CA ALA A 21 -20.04 1.13 50.48
C ALA A 21 -21.40 0.40 50.49
N ARG A 22 -22.01 0.32 51.68
CA ARG A 22 -23.44 0.05 51.90
C ARG A 22 -24.01 1.23 52.70
N PRO A 23 -25.25 1.70 52.45
CA PRO A 23 -25.72 2.99 52.95
C PRO A 23 -26.52 2.84 54.25
N GLY A 24 -26.50 3.87 55.10
CA GLY A 24 -27.45 3.98 56.22
C GLY A 24 -27.15 5.09 57.23
N GLY A 25 -27.93 6.18 57.16
CA GLY A 25 -28.55 6.89 58.28
C GLY A 25 -27.69 7.68 59.28
N GLY A 26 -28.03 8.97 59.47
CA GLY A 26 -27.71 9.69 60.71
C GLY A 26 -27.59 11.21 60.55
N LEU A 27 -28.56 11.95 61.08
CA LEU A 27 -28.64 13.41 61.16
C LEU A 27 -27.54 14.04 62.04
N GLN A 28 -26.94 15.16 61.60
CA GLN A 28 -26.78 16.40 62.39
C GLN A 28 -26.21 17.54 61.53
N LYS A 29 -26.99 18.64 61.43
CA LYS A 29 -26.54 20.03 61.18
C LYS A 29 -25.81 20.55 62.45
N PRO A 30 -25.16 21.74 62.51
CA PRO A 30 -25.10 22.84 61.51
C PRO A 30 -23.71 23.58 61.38
N GLN A 31 -23.55 24.37 60.32
CA GLN A 31 -23.00 25.75 60.39
C GLN A 31 -21.60 25.97 61.01
N GLU A 32 -20.51 25.65 60.30
CA GLU A 32 -19.19 26.23 60.63
C GLU A 32 -18.14 26.17 59.49
N GLU A 33 -18.47 26.54 58.25
CA GLU A 33 -17.46 26.57 57.17
C GLU A 33 -17.49 27.83 56.27
N SER A 34 -18.12 28.92 56.72
CA SER A 34 -18.09 30.20 55.98
C SER A 34 -17.06 31.22 56.52
N ALA A 35 -16.33 30.91 57.59
CA ALA A 35 -15.39 31.85 58.22
C ALA A 35 -13.92 31.65 57.82
N THR A 36 -13.54 30.49 57.29
CA THR A 36 -12.15 30.12 56.99
C THR A 36 -11.62 30.51 55.61
N PRO A 37 -12.43 30.72 54.54
CA PRO A 37 -11.88 31.25 53.28
C PRO A 37 -11.55 32.75 53.36
N ARG A 38 -12.22 33.48 54.25
CA ARG A 38 -12.09 34.95 54.34
C ARG A 38 -10.77 35.38 54.99
N ARG A 39 -10.22 34.61 55.94
CA ARG A 39 -8.93 34.91 56.58
C ARG A 39 -7.73 34.63 55.66
N SER A 40 -7.73 33.55 54.89
CA SER A 40 -6.62 33.24 53.97
C SER A 40 -6.56 34.15 52.74
N ALA A 41 -7.69 34.74 52.32
CA ALA A 41 -7.71 35.72 51.23
C ALA A 41 -7.12 37.09 51.65
N GLU A 42 -7.29 37.49 52.91
CA GLU A 42 -6.75 38.76 53.44
C GLU A 42 -5.25 38.67 53.79
N GLU A 43 -4.75 37.50 54.21
CA GLU A 43 -3.32 37.32 54.51
C GLU A 43 -2.42 37.23 53.26
N ALA A 44 -2.96 36.80 52.11
CA ALA A 44 -2.23 36.79 50.84
C ALA A 44 -1.98 38.20 50.24
N VAL A 45 -2.56 39.25 50.84
CA VAL A 45 -2.50 40.64 50.33
C VAL A 45 -1.31 41.43 50.86
N LYS A 46 -0.70 41.03 51.98
CA LYS A 46 0.35 41.84 52.63
C LYS A 46 1.77 41.63 52.09
N GLY A 47 1.95 40.71 51.14
CA GLY A 47 3.28 40.22 50.75
C GLY A 47 3.60 40.26 49.27
N ARG A 48 3.13 41.23 48.46
CA ARG A 48 3.69 41.48 47.12
C ARG A 48 3.67 42.98 46.80
N GLY A 49 4.82 43.47 46.34
CA GLY A 49 5.08 44.89 46.10
C GLY A 49 4.13 45.54 45.10
N LYS A 50 3.93 46.84 45.30
CA LYS A 50 3.45 47.89 44.39
C LYS A 50 2.92 47.41 43.02
N VAL A 51 1.71 46.86 42.99
CA VAL A 51 0.88 46.79 41.78
C VAL A 51 -0.31 47.72 42.04
N ALA A 52 -0.60 48.62 41.11
CA ALA A 52 -1.68 49.59 41.29
C ALA A 52 -3.01 48.85 41.47
N ALA A 53 -3.87 49.32 42.39
CA ALA A 53 -5.17 48.73 42.68
C ALA A 53 -6.02 48.33 41.44
N PRO A 54 -6.07 49.12 40.34
CA PRO A 54 -6.78 48.71 39.12
C PRO A 54 -6.12 47.52 38.38
N GLU A 55 -4.79 47.44 38.32
CA GLU A 55 -4.08 46.31 37.67
C GLU A 55 -4.30 45.00 38.44
N ARG A 56 -4.37 45.09 39.77
CA ARG A 56 -4.67 43.94 40.62
C ARG A 56 -6.10 43.43 40.41
N SER A 57 -7.08 44.34 40.23
CA SER A 57 -8.45 43.97 39.87
C SER A 57 -8.52 43.26 38.53
N GLY A 58 -7.81 43.76 37.51
CA GLY A 58 -7.77 43.13 36.18
C GLY A 58 -7.12 41.75 36.19
N LEU A 59 -6.08 41.54 37.00
CA LEU A 59 -5.46 40.22 37.17
C LEU A 59 -6.39 39.23 37.86
N LEU A 60 -7.15 39.66 38.88
CA LEU A 60 -8.13 38.81 39.55
C LEU A 60 -9.26 38.38 38.61
N GLU A 61 -9.77 39.29 37.78
CA GLU A 61 -10.80 38.98 36.79
C GLU A 61 -10.29 38.00 35.71
N LYS A 62 -9.02 38.14 35.30
CA LYS A 62 -8.36 37.20 34.39
C LYS A 62 -8.18 35.81 35.03
N ILE A 63 -7.79 35.75 36.31
CA ILE A 63 -7.69 34.49 37.06
C ILE A 63 -9.06 33.80 37.12
N LEU A 64 -10.12 34.53 37.49
CA LEU A 64 -11.48 33.98 37.54
C LEU A 64 -11.96 33.47 36.18
N SER A 65 -11.65 34.18 35.10
CA SER A 65 -11.98 33.74 33.74
C SER A 65 -11.25 32.45 33.35
N LEU A 66 -9.96 32.36 33.67
CA LEU A 66 -9.15 31.16 33.43
C LEU A 66 -9.58 29.98 34.31
N GLU A 67 -9.99 30.21 35.55
CA GLU A 67 -10.54 29.18 36.44
C GLU A 67 -11.84 28.61 35.88
N LYS A 68 -12.74 29.47 35.39
CA LYS A 68 -13.98 29.05 34.74
C LYS A 68 -13.72 28.23 33.48
N GLU A 69 -12.72 28.62 32.68
CA GLU A 69 -12.34 27.88 31.48
C GLU A 69 -11.67 26.54 31.80
N LYS A 70 -10.82 26.50 32.82
CA LYS A 70 -10.23 25.26 33.36
C LYS A 70 -11.31 24.30 33.84
N GLU A 71 -12.35 24.78 34.52
CA GLU A 71 -13.46 23.95 35.00
C GLU A 71 -14.27 23.38 33.83
N LYS A 72 -14.50 24.15 32.77
CA LYS A 72 -15.12 23.65 31.52
C LYS A 72 -14.28 22.57 30.85
N HIS A 73 -12.95 22.77 30.75
CA HIS A 73 -12.06 21.76 30.19
C HIS A 73 -12.03 20.48 31.03
N ASN A 74 -12.02 20.59 32.35
CA ASN A 74 -12.10 19.44 33.25
C ASN A 74 -13.41 18.66 33.07
N HIS A 75 -14.54 19.36 32.90
CA HIS A 75 -15.82 18.70 32.61
C HIS A 75 -15.76 17.92 31.29
N LEU A 76 -15.25 18.55 30.23
CA LEU A 76 -15.12 17.93 28.91
C LEU A 76 -14.18 16.71 28.93
N LEU A 77 -13.06 16.82 29.65
CA LEU A 77 -12.15 15.70 29.90
C LEU A 77 -12.87 14.55 30.60
N GLY A 78 -13.65 14.85 31.64
CA GLY A 78 -14.45 13.85 32.34
C GLY A 78 -15.50 13.16 31.46
N GLU A 79 -16.10 13.87 30.50
CA GLU A 79 -17.01 13.26 29.51
C GLU A 79 -16.26 12.36 28.52
N LYS A 80 -15.09 12.81 28.04
CA LYS A 80 -14.24 12.01 27.15
C LYS A 80 -13.72 10.75 27.83
N ASP A 81 -13.37 10.82 29.11
CA ASP A 81 -12.96 9.66 29.89
C ASP A 81 -14.11 8.65 30.05
N LYS A 82 -15.35 9.11 30.25
CA LYS A 82 -16.55 8.24 30.28
C LYS A 82 -16.78 7.57 28.92
N GLU A 83 -16.62 8.31 27.82
CA GLU A 83 -16.73 7.79 26.45
C GLU A 83 -15.66 6.71 26.18
N ILE A 84 -14.40 6.97 26.54
CA ILE A 84 -13.30 6.01 26.45
C ILE A 84 -13.60 4.75 27.26
N GLN A 85 -14.12 4.91 28.48
CA GLN A 85 -14.48 3.78 29.33
C GLN A 85 -15.60 2.92 28.71
N SER A 86 -16.64 3.55 28.16
CA SER A 86 -17.72 2.86 27.45
C SER A 86 -17.21 2.07 26.24
N LEU A 87 -16.32 2.66 25.44
CA LEU A 87 -15.71 1.98 24.29
C LEU A 87 -14.82 0.80 24.71
N LYS A 88 -14.07 0.94 25.80
CA LYS A 88 -13.27 -0.14 26.39
C LYS A 88 -14.15 -1.30 26.86
N ASP A 89 -15.28 -1.02 27.50
CA ASP A 89 -16.21 -2.04 27.98
C ASP A 89 -16.91 -2.75 26.81
N LYS A 90 -17.24 -2.02 25.74
CA LYS A 90 -17.78 -2.58 24.49
C LYS A 90 -16.78 -3.46 23.74
N LEU A 91 -15.50 -3.09 23.75
CA LEU A 91 -14.42 -3.94 23.22
C LEU A 91 -14.26 -5.20 24.07
N ARG A 92 -14.24 -5.06 25.40
CA ARG A 92 -14.09 -6.19 26.32
C ARG A 92 -15.27 -7.16 26.24
N SER A 93 -16.50 -6.67 26.07
CA SER A 93 -17.66 -7.54 25.84
C SER A 93 -17.55 -8.24 24.48
N LYS A 94 -17.13 -7.54 23.43
CA LYS A 94 -16.90 -8.14 22.09
C LYS A 94 -15.78 -9.19 22.08
N THR A 95 -14.71 -9.00 22.85
CA THR A 95 -13.65 -10.01 23.04
C THR A 95 -14.12 -11.20 23.88
N LYS A 96 -15.06 -10.99 24.79
CA LYS A 96 -15.73 -12.05 25.56
C LYS A 96 -16.88 -12.71 24.80
N ASN A 97 -17.24 -12.24 23.60
CA ASN A 97 -18.29 -12.86 22.82
C ASN A 97 -17.84 -14.26 22.41
N SER A 98 -18.72 -15.22 22.67
CA SER A 98 -18.59 -16.64 22.37
C SER A 98 -18.17 -16.95 20.94
N GLU A 99 -18.41 -16.02 20.00
CA GLU A 99 -18.07 -16.15 18.59
C GLU A 99 -16.56 -16.30 18.35
N VAL A 100 -15.70 -15.54 19.04
CA VAL A 100 -14.24 -15.68 18.88
C VAL A 100 -13.77 -17.03 19.43
N SER A 101 -14.29 -17.45 20.58
CA SER A 101 -13.99 -18.76 21.17
C SER A 101 -14.55 -19.92 20.32
N LEU A 102 -15.71 -19.73 19.69
CA LEU A 102 -16.33 -20.70 18.77
C LEU A 102 -15.49 -20.86 17.51
N LEU A 103 -15.05 -19.75 16.91
CA LEU A 103 -14.15 -19.76 15.74
C LEU A 103 -12.79 -20.39 16.08
N GLN A 104 -12.23 -20.12 17.26
CA GLN A 104 -11.01 -20.79 17.72
C GLN A 104 -11.20 -22.30 17.87
N SER A 105 -12.33 -22.74 18.44
CA SER A 105 -12.65 -24.16 18.59
C SER A 105 -12.84 -24.85 17.23
N GLN A 106 -13.54 -24.18 16.30
CA GLN A 106 -13.69 -24.66 14.92
C GLN A 106 -12.36 -24.75 14.18
N LEU A 107 -11.46 -23.79 14.37
CA LEU A 107 -10.14 -23.81 13.75
C LEU A 107 -9.31 -24.99 14.27
N GLU A 108 -9.36 -25.25 15.57
CA GLU A 108 -8.65 -26.38 16.19
C GLU A 108 -9.21 -27.73 15.70
N GLU A 109 -10.54 -27.86 15.58
CA GLU A 109 -11.17 -29.05 15.01
C GLU A 109 -10.78 -29.27 13.54
N LYS A 110 -10.81 -28.22 12.71
CA LYS A 110 -10.37 -28.28 11.31
C LYS A 110 -8.90 -28.69 11.17
N THR A 111 -8.06 -28.24 12.10
CA THR A 111 -6.64 -28.60 12.13
C THR A 111 -6.47 -30.10 12.43
N LYS A 112 -7.15 -30.62 13.46
CA LYS A 112 -7.12 -32.06 13.80
C LYS A 112 -7.66 -32.93 12.66
N GLU A 113 -8.69 -32.46 11.97
CA GLU A 113 -9.25 -33.16 10.81
C GLU A 113 -8.29 -33.17 9.61
N ALA A 114 -7.55 -32.09 9.38
CA ALA A 114 -6.51 -32.06 8.35
C ALA A 114 -5.39 -33.05 8.65
N GLU A 115 -4.94 -33.13 9.91
CA GLU A 115 -3.94 -34.12 10.35
C GLU A 115 -4.41 -35.56 10.12
N ARG A 116 -5.69 -35.88 10.37
CA ARG A 116 -6.25 -37.21 10.09
C ARG A 116 -6.25 -37.54 8.60
N ARG A 117 -6.60 -36.57 7.74
CA ARG A 117 -6.57 -36.75 6.28
C ARG A 117 -5.15 -36.98 5.79
N GLU A 118 -4.19 -36.23 6.32
CA GLU A 118 -2.78 -36.41 5.97
C GLU A 118 -2.27 -37.79 6.38
N GLN A 119 -2.61 -38.27 7.57
CA GLN A 119 -2.29 -39.64 8.01
C GLN A 119 -2.89 -40.71 7.08
N LEU A 120 -4.14 -40.53 6.66
CA LEU A 120 -4.79 -41.44 5.71
C LEU A 120 -4.07 -41.44 4.36
N LEU A 121 -3.71 -40.26 3.84
CA LEU A 121 -2.96 -40.14 2.59
C LEU A 121 -1.58 -40.82 2.69
N CYS A 122 -0.87 -40.66 3.80
CA CYS A 122 0.38 -41.38 4.03
C CYS A 122 0.18 -42.90 4.06
N SER A 123 -0.91 -43.40 4.65
CA SER A 123 -1.24 -44.83 4.66
C SER A 123 -1.54 -45.35 3.25
N LEU A 124 -2.37 -44.62 2.49
CA LEU A 124 -2.72 -44.96 1.12
C LEU A 124 -1.50 -44.94 0.19
N SER A 125 -0.61 -43.95 0.34
CA SER A 125 0.63 -43.89 -0.44
C SER A 125 1.50 -45.13 -0.19
N LYS A 126 1.66 -45.55 1.07
CA LYS A 126 2.40 -46.77 1.41
C LYS A 126 1.76 -48.02 0.80
N GLU A 127 0.44 -48.07 0.72
CA GLU A 127 -0.28 -49.19 0.09
C GLU A 127 -0.12 -49.20 -1.44
N ILE A 128 -0.14 -48.02 -2.08
CA ILE A 128 0.17 -47.87 -3.51
C ILE A 128 1.59 -48.37 -3.80
N ASP A 129 2.57 -48.00 -2.98
CA ASP A 129 3.95 -48.43 -3.14
C ASP A 129 4.10 -49.95 -3.01
N ARG A 130 3.39 -50.56 -2.03
CA ARG A 130 3.33 -52.02 -1.87
C ARG A 130 2.70 -52.70 -3.07
N LEU A 131 1.58 -52.19 -3.57
CA LEU A 131 0.91 -52.73 -4.75
C LEU A 131 1.80 -52.62 -5.98
N LYS A 132 2.50 -51.49 -6.17
CA LYS A 132 3.45 -51.27 -7.27
C LYS A 132 4.62 -52.24 -7.20
N TYR A 133 5.14 -52.52 -6.00
CA TYR A 133 6.16 -53.54 -5.77
C TYR A 133 5.63 -54.94 -6.11
N HIS A 134 4.42 -55.28 -5.66
CA HIS A 134 3.78 -56.56 -5.97
C HIS A 134 3.57 -56.73 -7.47
N LEU A 135 3.10 -55.68 -8.15
CA LEU A 135 2.85 -55.68 -9.58
C LEU A 135 4.16 -55.85 -10.35
N SER A 136 5.23 -55.15 -9.97
CA SER A 136 6.57 -55.35 -10.54
C SER A 136 7.06 -56.79 -10.35
N THR A 137 6.86 -57.36 -9.16
CA THR A 137 7.24 -58.75 -8.84
C THR A 137 6.45 -59.77 -9.67
N VAL A 138 5.17 -59.50 -9.91
CA VAL A 138 4.32 -60.37 -10.75
C VAL A 138 4.70 -60.21 -12.21
N THR A 139 4.96 -58.99 -12.68
CA THR A 139 5.43 -58.72 -14.04
C THR A 139 6.77 -59.41 -14.32
N THR A 140 7.74 -59.35 -13.41
CA THR A 140 9.02 -60.07 -13.60
C THR A 140 8.82 -61.58 -13.67
N LYS A 141 7.95 -62.14 -12.82
CA LYS A 141 7.58 -63.57 -12.89
C LYS A 141 6.91 -63.93 -14.22
N PHE A 142 6.03 -63.07 -14.74
CA PHE A 142 5.43 -63.28 -16.07
C PHE A 142 6.51 -63.26 -17.16
N SER A 143 7.42 -62.29 -17.15
CA SER A 143 8.54 -62.26 -18.11
C SER A 143 9.46 -63.48 -17.99
N GLU A 144 9.71 -63.99 -16.78
CA GLU A 144 10.48 -65.24 -16.59
C GLU A 144 9.76 -66.46 -17.17
N ILE A 145 8.44 -66.57 -16.98
CA ILE A 145 7.63 -67.66 -17.54
C ILE A 145 7.56 -67.54 -19.07
N GLU A 146 7.39 -66.33 -19.59
CA GLU A 146 7.37 -66.03 -21.03
C GLU A 146 8.72 -66.37 -21.67
N ASN A 147 9.84 -66.02 -21.05
CA ASN A 147 11.18 -66.40 -21.52
C ASN A 147 11.39 -67.93 -21.50
N LYS A 148 10.84 -68.63 -20.49
CA LYS A 148 10.88 -70.11 -20.43
C LYS A 148 9.98 -70.76 -21.49
N ALA A 149 8.83 -70.16 -21.79
CA ALA A 149 7.93 -70.58 -22.86
C ALA A 149 8.54 -70.32 -24.25
N GLY A 150 9.14 -69.15 -24.47
CA GLY A 150 9.87 -68.80 -25.69
C GLY A 150 11.09 -69.67 -25.94
N THR A 151 11.80 -70.10 -24.88
CA THR A 151 12.89 -71.10 -24.99
C THR A 151 12.36 -72.48 -25.39
N SER A 152 11.10 -72.80 -25.06
CA SER A 152 10.43 -74.06 -25.47
C SER A 152 9.85 -73.98 -26.89
N GLN A 153 9.44 -72.78 -27.33
CA GLN A 153 8.97 -72.52 -28.70
C GLN A 153 10.11 -72.40 -29.70
N ALA A 154 11.28 -71.87 -29.33
CA ALA A 154 12.47 -71.83 -30.19
C ALA A 154 13.00 -73.24 -30.55
N SER A 155 12.72 -74.26 -29.73
CA SER A 155 12.94 -75.67 -30.07
C SER A 155 11.89 -76.28 -31.01
N GLN A 156 10.74 -75.62 -31.20
CA GLN A 156 9.67 -76.03 -32.15
C GLN A 156 9.63 -75.17 -33.43
N GLU A 157 10.12 -73.93 -33.38
CA GLU A 157 10.15 -72.96 -34.50
C GLU A 157 11.19 -73.27 -35.59
N ALA A 158 11.97 -74.35 -35.45
CA ALA A 158 12.77 -74.88 -36.55
C ALA A 158 11.94 -75.66 -37.60
N ILE A 159 10.65 -75.92 -37.35
CA ILE A 159 9.80 -76.77 -38.23
C ILE A 159 8.72 -75.99 -39.00
N ALA A 160 8.44 -74.72 -38.67
CA ALA A 160 7.28 -74.02 -39.22
C ALA A 160 7.64 -72.80 -40.09
N ASN A 161 8.62 -72.93 -40.98
CA ASN A 161 8.81 -71.99 -42.08
C ASN A 161 8.43 -72.65 -43.41
N SER A 162 7.18 -72.46 -43.86
CA SER A 162 6.87 -72.56 -45.30
C SER A 162 5.55 -71.89 -45.65
N THR A 163 5.69 -70.68 -46.20
CA THR A 163 4.92 -70.05 -47.27
C THR A 163 3.77 -70.86 -47.90
N GLY A 164 2.59 -70.23 -47.97
CA GLY A 164 1.37 -70.75 -48.59
C GLY A 164 1.60 -71.20 -50.04
N SER A 165 1.47 -72.51 -50.23
CA SER A 165 1.45 -73.24 -51.50
C SER A 165 0.02 -73.76 -51.76
N PRO A 166 -0.42 -73.90 -53.02
CA PRO A 166 -1.74 -74.42 -53.38
C PRO A 166 -2.02 -75.85 -52.86
N SER A 167 -1.01 -76.57 -52.38
CA SER A 167 -1.17 -77.86 -51.68
C SER A 167 -2.00 -77.76 -50.39
N ASN A 168 -2.02 -76.60 -49.72
CA ASN A 168 -2.84 -76.39 -48.52
C ASN A 168 -4.35 -76.45 -48.82
N LEU A 169 -4.78 -76.04 -50.03
CA LEU A 169 -6.20 -76.02 -50.37
C LEU A 169 -6.73 -77.44 -50.61
N ASP A 170 -5.94 -78.28 -51.29
CA ASP A 170 -6.26 -79.71 -51.50
C ASP A 170 -6.22 -80.49 -50.18
N GLU A 171 -5.30 -80.17 -49.27
CA GLU A 171 -5.26 -80.78 -47.93
C GLU A 171 -6.46 -80.37 -47.07
N VAL A 172 -6.86 -79.10 -47.11
CA VAL A 172 -8.07 -78.63 -46.43
C VAL A 172 -9.33 -79.27 -47.04
N GLU A 173 -9.40 -79.43 -48.37
CA GLU A 173 -10.53 -80.12 -49.00
C GLU A 173 -10.59 -81.61 -48.59
N LYS A 174 -9.45 -82.28 -48.51
CA LYS A 174 -9.36 -83.66 -48.03
C LYS A 174 -9.74 -83.79 -46.56
N GLN A 175 -9.28 -82.87 -45.71
CA GLN A 175 -9.66 -82.83 -44.30
C GLN A 175 -11.16 -82.56 -44.12
N LEU A 176 -11.74 -81.71 -44.98
CA LEU A 176 -13.18 -81.44 -44.96
C LEU A 176 -13.99 -82.69 -45.34
N LYS A 177 -13.57 -83.44 -46.36
CA LYS A 177 -14.20 -84.71 -46.74
C LYS A 177 -14.12 -85.75 -45.63
N ASP A 178 -12.96 -85.90 -44.99
CA ASP A 178 -12.77 -86.81 -43.85
C ASP A 178 -13.61 -86.39 -42.63
N ALA A 179 -13.71 -85.09 -42.34
CA ALA A 179 -14.56 -84.57 -41.28
C ALA A 179 -16.06 -84.83 -41.56
N LEU A 180 -16.49 -84.67 -42.82
CA LEU A 180 -17.87 -84.98 -43.22
C LEU A 180 -18.19 -86.46 -43.11
N GLU A 181 -17.27 -87.34 -43.53
CA GLU A 181 -17.44 -88.79 -43.39
C GLU A 181 -17.53 -89.21 -41.92
N LYS A 182 -16.63 -88.68 -41.07
CA LYS A 182 -16.67 -88.93 -39.62
C LYS A 182 -17.97 -88.42 -39.00
N ASN A 183 -18.45 -87.24 -39.40
CA ASN A 183 -19.74 -86.73 -38.93
C ASN A 183 -20.90 -87.67 -39.32
N GLN A 184 -20.87 -88.24 -40.52
CA GLN A 184 -21.87 -89.24 -40.95
C GLN A 184 -21.80 -90.49 -40.06
N GLN A 185 -20.60 -90.98 -39.75
CA GLN A 185 -20.40 -92.13 -38.87
C GLN A 185 -20.86 -91.84 -37.44
N TRP A 186 -20.57 -90.65 -36.91
CA TRP A 186 -21.04 -90.21 -35.59
C TRP A 186 -22.56 -90.13 -35.52
N LEU A 187 -23.21 -89.65 -36.59
CA LEU A 187 -24.66 -89.61 -36.66
C LEU A 187 -25.28 -91.01 -36.62
N LEU A 188 -24.72 -91.97 -37.35
CA LEU A 188 -25.18 -93.37 -37.32
C LEU A 188 -24.97 -94.00 -35.93
N TYR A 189 -23.81 -93.76 -35.32
CA TYR A 189 -23.52 -94.20 -33.96
C TYR A 189 -24.50 -93.60 -32.94
N ASP A 190 -24.81 -92.31 -33.06
CA ASP A 190 -25.76 -91.62 -32.21
C ASP A 190 -27.16 -92.22 -32.35
N GLN A 191 -27.64 -92.45 -33.58
CA GLN A 191 -28.92 -93.13 -33.83
C GLN A 191 -28.97 -94.55 -33.24
N GLN A 192 -27.88 -95.32 -33.37
CA GLN A 192 -27.79 -96.66 -32.79
C GLN A 192 -27.79 -96.61 -31.25
N ARG A 193 -27.05 -95.66 -30.66
CA ARG A 193 -27.03 -95.43 -29.21
C ARG A 193 -28.41 -95.06 -28.71
N GLU A 194 -29.11 -94.16 -29.40
CA GLU A 194 -30.47 -93.79 -29.04
C GLU A 194 -31.45 -94.97 -29.14
N ALA A 195 -31.36 -95.77 -30.20
CA ALA A 195 -32.19 -96.96 -30.35
C ALA A 195 -31.94 -97.98 -29.22
N TYR A 196 -30.68 -98.17 -28.84
CA TYR A 196 -30.30 -99.03 -27.72
C TYR A 196 -30.84 -98.51 -26.38
N VAL A 197 -30.69 -97.21 -26.10
CA VAL A 197 -31.25 -96.57 -24.90
C VAL A 197 -32.77 -96.68 -24.88
N ARG A 198 -33.45 -96.43 -26.00
CA ARG A 198 -34.90 -96.64 -26.12
C ARG A 198 -35.29 -98.10 -25.82
N GLY A 199 -34.52 -99.07 -26.30
CA GLY A 199 -34.70 -100.48 -25.99
C GLY A 199 -34.50 -100.81 -24.50
N LEU A 200 -33.46 -100.27 -23.87
CA LEU A 200 -33.21 -100.42 -22.43
C LEU A 200 -34.34 -99.83 -21.60
N LEU A 201 -34.82 -98.62 -21.94
CA LEU A 201 -35.94 -97.99 -21.25
C LEU A 201 -37.21 -98.84 -21.36
N GLY A 202 -37.49 -99.39 -22.54
CA GLY A 202 -38.59 -100.35 -22.71
C GLY A 202 -38.44 -101.59 -21.83
N ARG A 203 -37.23 -102.13 -21.73
CA ARG A 203 -36.95 -103.30 -20.88
C ARG A 203 -37.07 -102.99 -19.39
N ILE A 204 -36.59 -101.82 -18.96
CA ILE A 204 -36.74 -101.35 -17.58
C ILE A 204 -38.23 -101.23 -17.25
N PHE A 205 -39.01 -100.59 -18.12
CA PHE A 205 -40.46 -100.47 -17.94
C PHE A 205 -41.17 -101.83 -17.84
N GLU A 206 -40.81 -102.80 -18.69
CA GLU A 206 -41.33 -104.18 -18.58
C GLU A 206 -40.99 -104.85 -17.24
N LEU A 207 -39.77 -104.64 -16.75
CA LEU A 207 -39.31 -105.21 -15.48
C LEU A 207 -39.97 -104.53 -14.28
N GLU A 208 -40.14 -103.21 -14.32
CA GLU A 208 -40.88 -102.45 -13.31
C GLU A 208 -42.33 -102.93 -13.22
N GLN A 209 -43.01 -103.10 -14.36
CA GLN A 209 -44.37 -103.65 -14.38
C GLN A 209 -44.43 -105.07 -13.79
N LYS A 210 -43.45 -105.94 -14.11
CA LYS A 210 -43.39 -107.29 -13.52
C LYS A 210 -43.12 -107.24 -12.02
N SER A 211 -42.27 -106.33 -11.54
CA SER A 211 -42.01 -106.12 -10.11
C SER A 211 -43.26 -105.64 -9.37
N GLU A 212 -44.03 -104.73 -9.98
CA GLU A 212 -45.31 -104.25 -9.45
C GLU A 212 -46.32 -105.39 -9.30
N ILE A 213 -46.40 -106.29 -10.29
CA ILE A 213 -47.29 -107.46 -10.27
C ILE A 213 -46.83 -108.50 -9.23
N VAL A 214 -45.52 -108.74 -9.10
CA VAL A 214 -44.94 -109.64 -8.09
C VAL A 214 -45.15 -109.09 -6.68
N SER A 215 -45.05 -107.78 -6.49
CA SER A 215 -45.32 -107.12 -5.19
C SER A 215 -46.79 -107.22 -4.75
N GLN A 216 -47.72 -107.49 -5.68
CA GLN A 216 -49.14 -107.70 -5.35
C GLN A 216 -49.50 -109.18 -5.06
N GLN A 217 -48.58 -110.13 -5.27
CA GLN A 217 -48.86 -111.57 -5.14
C GLN A 217 -48.19 -112.29 -3.96
N GLU A 218 -47.36 -111.64 -3.13
CA GLU A 218 -46.87 -112.25 -1.89
C GLU A 218 -47.60 -111.74 -0.64
N PRO A 219 -48.31 -112.62 0.10
CA PRO A 219 -48.54 -112.44 1.51
C PRO A 219 -47.64 -113.37 2.33
N LYS A 220 -46.89 -112.75 3.26
CA LYS A 220 -46.21 -113.33 4.43
C LYS A 220 -44.90 -114.08 4.18
N GLU A 221 -43.79 -113.41 4.51
CA GLU A 221 -42.81 -113.85 5.53
C GLU A 221 -41.61 -112.86 5.65
N VAL A 222 -41.83 -111.59 6.04
CA VAL A 222 -40.70 -110.68 6.34
C VAL A 222 -41.06 -109.66 7.44
N ASN A 223 -41.49 -110.12 8.61
CA ASN A 223 -41.82 -109.18 9.71
C ASN A 223 -40.60 -108.70 10.52
N SER A 224 -39.38 -109.21 10.25
CA SER A 224 -38.16 -108.77 10.96
C SER A 224 -37.23 -107.91 10.12
N GLU A 225 -37.25 -108.02 8.78
CA GLU A 225 -36.37 -107.25 7.89
C GLU A 225 -37.04 -105.95 7.42
N GLY A 226 -38.36 -105.94 7.29
CA GLY A 226 -39.14 -104.74 6.94
C GLY A 226 -39.04 -103.63 8.00
N ALA A 227 -39.01 -103.96 9.29
CA ALA A 227 -38.88 -102.96 10.36
C ALA A 227 -37.51 -102.25 10.34
N LEU A 228 -36.43 -102.99 10.08
CA LEU A 228 -35.07 -102.44 9.92
C LEU A 228 -34.94 -101.60 8.62
N GLN A 229 -35.64 -101.99 7.55
CA GLN A 229 -35.73 -101.23 6.30
C GLN A 229 -36.48 -99.91 6.50
N GLU A 230 -37.59 -99.94 7.23
CA GLU A 230 -38.46 -98.80 7.49
C GLU A 230 -37.81 -97.77 8.44
N GLU A 231 -37.02 -98.24 9.42
CA GLU A 231 -36.25 -97.37 10.31
C GLU A 231 -35.05 -96.71 9.60
N LYS A 232 -34.41 -97.41 8.66
CA LYS A 232 -33.42 -96.80 7.76
C LYS A 232 -34.06 -95.74 6.86
N GLN A 233 -35.24 -96.02 6.30
CA GLN A 233 -35.98 -95.08 5.47
C GLN A 233 -36.32 -93.80 6.25
N LYS A 234 -36.84 -93.94 7.49
CA LYS A 234 -37.11 -92.80 8.38
C LYS A 234 -35.87 -91.97 8.69
N ASN A 235 -34.71 -92.60 8.88
CA ASN A 235 -33.44 -91.89 9.09
C ASN A 235 -33.03 -91.08 7.85
N TYR A 236 -33.15 -91.66 6.66
CA TYR A 236 -32.87 -90.93 5.41
C TYR A 236 -33.85 -89.78 5.17
N ASP A 237 -35.14 -90.00 5.41
CA ASP A 237 -36.17 -88.97 5.28
C ASP A 237 -35.95 -87.83 6.27
N GLN A 238 -35.60 -88.14 7.52
CA GLN A 238 -35.27 -87.14 8.55
C GLN A 238 -34.05 -86.31 8.15
N MET A 239 -32.99 -86.94 7.63
CA MET A 239 -31.78 -86.26 7.17
C MET A 239 -32.06 -85.37 5.95
N LEU A 240 -32.90 -85.83 5.02
CA LEU A 240 -33.38 -85.05 3.88
C LEU A 240 -34.22 -83.83 4.32
N LEU A 241 -35.07 -84.01 5.33
CA LEU A 241 -35.91 -82.94 5.86
C LEU A 241 -35.05 -81.85 6.51
N THR A 242 -34.06 -82.25 7.33
CA THR A 242 -33.11 -81.33 7.95
C THR A 242 -32.29 -80.60 6.89
N ALA A 243 -31.75 -81.30 5.88
CA ALA A 243 -31.02 -80.67 4.78
C ALA A 243 -31.87 -79.69 3.97
N LYS A 244 -33.16 -79.99 3.74
CA LYS A 244 -34.11 -79.06 3.10
C LYS A 244 -34.34 -77.81 3.96
N SER A 245 -34.57 -77.98 5.27
CA SER A 245 -34.72 -76.87 6.22
C SER A 245 -33.48 -75.98 6.24
N ASP A 246 -32.29 -76.57 6.31
CA ASP A 246 -31.01 -75.84 6.30
C ASP A 246 -30.77 -75.10 4.98
N LEU A 247 -31.15 -75.70 3.85
CA LEU A 247 -31.04 -75.06 2.54
C LEU A 247 -32.01 -73.88 2.42
N GLU A 248 -33.22 -74.03 2.96
CA GLU A 248 -34.23 -72.97 2.96
C GLU A 248 -33.81 -71.80 3.85
N THR A 249 -33.29 -72.06 5.05
CA THR A 249 -32.75 -71.00 5.93
C THR A 249 -31.59 -70.25 5.26
N LYS A 250 -30.65 -70.96 4.63
CA LYS A 250 -29.57 -70.35 3.84
C LYS A 250 -30.10 -69.50 2.69
N ARG A 251 -31.14 -69.94 1.98
CA ARG A 251 -31.81 -69.15 0.92
C ARG A 251 -32.38 -67.83 1.47
N HIS A 252 -33.04 -67.88 2.63
CA HIS A 252 -33.57 -66.69 3.27
C HIS A 252 -32.44 -65.72 3.65
N THR A 253 -31.36 -66.22 4.25
CA THR A 253 -30.18 -65.41 4.59
C THR A 253 -29.54 -64.79 3.34
N ILE A 254 -29.37 -65.56 2.26
CA ILE A 254 -28.81 -65.03 0.99
C ILE A 254 -29.71 -63.92 0.43
N THR A 255 -31.03 -64.09 0.49
CA THR A 255 -31.97 -63.09 -0.01
C THR A 255 -31.92 -61.80 0.81
N GLN A 256 -31.85 -61.92 2.14
CA GLN A 256 -31.69 -60.79 3.04
C GLN A 256 -30.37 -60.03 2.79
N LEU A 257 -29.24 -60.75 2.72
CA LEU A 257 -27.94 -60.12 2.45
C LEU A 257 -27.91 -59.44 1.07
N ARG A 258 -28.60 -60.00 0.07
CA ARG A 258 -28.74 -59.36 -1.25
C ARG A 258 -29.54 -58.06 -1.17
N SER A 259 -30.63 -58.00 -0.40
CA SER A 259 -31.37 -56.74 -0.20
C SER A 259 -30.53 -55.71 0.54
N GLU A 260 -29.83 -56.11 1.60
CA GLU A 260 -28.94 -55.20 2.36
C GLU A 260 -27.82 -54.66 1.47
N LEU A 261 -27.16 -55.51 0.68
CA LEU A 261 -26.12 -55.09 -0.28
C LEU A 261 -26.68 -54.09 -1.30
N SER A 262 -27.88 -54.33 -1.81
CA SER A 262 -28.55 -53.41 -2.75
C SER A 262 -28.85 -52.05 -2.10
N GLU A 263 -29.30 -52.02 -0.85
CA GLU A 263 -29.52 -50.78 -0.12
C GLU A 263 -28.22 -50.01 0.14
N PHE A 264 -27.16 -50.70 0.56
CA PHE A 264 -25.85 -50.08 0.74
C PHE A 264 -25.31 -49.50 -0.56
N LYS A 265 -25.46 -50.20 -1.68
CA LYS A 265 -25.07 -49.71 -3.00
C LYS A 265 -25.83 -48.43 -3.36
N LYS A 266 -27.14 -48.39 -3.15
CA LYS A 266 -27.96 -47.19 -3.40
C LYS A 266 -27.51 -46.01 -2.54
N LYS A 267 -27.27 -46.22 -1.24
CA LYS A 267 -26.77 -45.20 -0.32
C LYS A 267 -25.40 -44.67 -0.74
N TYR A 268 -24.51 -45.55 -1.19
CA TYR A 268 -23.19 -45.17 -1.70
C TYR A 268 -23.31 -44.31 -2.97
N GLU A 269 -24.16 -44.69 -3.92
CA GLU A 269 -24.41 -43.91 -5.14
C GLU A 269 -25.03 -42.54 -4.85
N GLU A 270 -25.93 -42.45 -3.86
CA GLU A 270 -26.48 -41.18 -3.36
C GLU A 270 -25.39 -40.30 -2.73
N ALA A 271 -24.55 -40.86 -1.85
CA ALA A 271 -23.44 -40.14 -1.24
C ALA A 271 -22.42 -39.66 -2.29
N GLN A 272 -22.12 -40.48 -3.29
CA GLN A 272 -21.23 -40.12 -4.41
C GLN A 272 -21.80 -38.95 -5.22
N ARG A 273 -23.10 -38.96 -5.51
CA ARG A 273 -23.78 -37.85 -6.19
C ARG A 273 -23.74 -36.57 -5.35
N GLU A 274 -24.00 -36.66 -4.05
CA GLU A 274 -23.96 -35.49 -3.17
C GLU A 274 -22.54 -34.91 -3.04
N MET A 275 -21.53 -35.76 -2.90
CA MET A 275 -20.13 -35.33 -2.91
C MET A 275 -19.77 -34.60 -4.22
N THR A 276 -20.23 -35.10 -5.36
CA THR A 276 -20.01 -34.45 -6.66
C THR A 276 -20.73 -33.11 -6.73
N ARG A 277 -21.97 -33.03 -6.23
CA ARG A 277 -22.77 -31.79 -6.17
C ARG A 277 -22.11 -30.74 -5.29
N LEU A 278 -21.65 -31.14 -4.10
CA LEU A 278 -20.95 -30.25 -3.16
C LEU A 278 -19.61 -29.79 -3.72
N SER A 279 -18.87 -30.67 -4.40
CA SER A 279 -17.61 -30.32 -5.06
C SER A 279 -17.82 -29.28 -6.16
N ALA A 280 -18.86 -29.45 -6.99
CA ALA A 280 -19.22 -28.48 -8.02
C ALA A 280 -19.67 -27.13 -7.42
N LEU A 281 -20.43 -27.16 -6.32
CA LEU A 281 -20.83 -25.94 -5.62
C LEU A 281 -19.62 -25.20 -5.04
N LEU A 282 -18.68 -25.91 -4.42
CA LEU A 282 -17.46 -25.34 -3.88
C LEU A 282 -16.59 -24.70 -4.98
N GLN A 283 -16.43 -25.38 -6.11
CA GLN A 283 -15.71 -24.83 -7.27
C GLN A 283 -16.39 -23.56 -7.81
N SER A 284 -17.71 -23.59 -7.95
CA SER A 284 -18.49 -22.41 -8.38
C SER A 284 -18.31 -21.23 -7.42
N GLN A 285 -18.36 -21.50 -6.10
CA GLN A 285 -18.12 -20.48 -5.08
C GLN A 285 -16.70 -19.91 -5.15
N GLN A 286 -15.68 -20.76 -5.28
CA GLN A 286 -14.29 -20.31 -5.42
C GLN A 286 -14.09 -19.42 -6.66
N VAL A 287 -14.72 -19.76 -7.78
CA VAL A 287 -14.67 -18.94 -9.00
C VAL A 287 -15.38 -17.61 -8.80
N ALA A 288 -16.55 -17.61 -8.16
CA ALA A 288 -17.28 -16.38 -7.86
C ALA A 288 -16.47 -15.46 -6.92
N GLU A 289 -15.86 -16.00 -5.88
CA GLU A 289 -14.98 -15.27 -4.95
C GLU A 289 -13.73 -14.72 -5.65
N MET A 290 -13.14 -15.48 -6.57
CA MET A 290 -12.02 -15.02 -7.37
C MET A 290 -12.42 -13.85 -8.28
N GLN A 291 -13.58 -13.94 -8.93
CA GLN A 291 -14.10 -12.88 -9.79
C GLN A 291 -14.45 -11.60 -9.01
N THR A 292 -15.03 -11.72 -7.81
CA THR A 292 -15.31 -10.54 -6.97
C THR A 292 -14.01 -9.86 -6.54
N LEU A 293 -12.99 -10.63 -6.14
CA LEU A 293 -11.69 -10.11 -5.77
C LEU A 293 -10.96 -9.44 -6.96
N GLU A 294 -11.04 -10.03 -8.15
CA GLU A 294 -10.49 -9.45 -9.38
C GLU A 294 -11.17 -8.12 -9.72
N ASN A 295 -12.51 -8.07 -9.63
CA ASN A 295 -13.28 -6.84 -9.85
C ASN A 295 -12.92 -5.76 -8.83
N GLU A 296 -12.81 -6.11 -7.55
CA GLU A 296 -12.35 -5.18 -6.52
C GLU A 296 -10.94 -4.65 -6.79
N ASN A 297 -10.03 -5.52 -7.20
CA ASN A 297 -8.66 -5.14 -7.53
C ASN A 297 -8.62 -4.19 -8.73
N LYS A 298 -9.45 -4.44 -9.74
CA LYS A 298 -9.62 -3.53 -10.88
C LYS A 298 -10.10 -2.15 -10.45
N ILE A 299 -11.15 -2.08 -9.62
CA ILE A 299 -11.67 -0.80 -9.09
C ILE A 299 -10.59 -0.07 -8.25
N LYS A 300 -9.85 -0.81 -7.42
CA LYS A 300 -8.74 -0.25 -6.62
C LYS A 300 -7.64 0.30 -7.54
N ALA A 301 -7.28 -0.41 -8.61
CA ALA A 301 -6.29 0.03 -9.58
C ALA A 301 -6.72 1.30 -10.32
N GLU A 302 -7.97 1.37 -10.77
CA GLU A 302 -8.55 2.58 -11.40
C GLU A 302 -8.55 3.77 -10.44
N LYS A 303 -8.88 3.55 -9.16
CA LYS A 303 -8.84 4.60 -8.12
C LYS A 303 -7.41 5.10 -7.90
N VAL A 304 -6.42 4.21 -7.84
CA VAL A 304 -5.00 4.58 -7.74
C VAL A 304 -4.56 5.39 -8.94
N GLN A 305 -4.98 5.01 -10.15
CA GLN A 305 -4.66 5.75 -11.37
C GLN A 305 -5.25 7.17 -11.35
N ARG A 306 -6.53 7.34 -10.95
CA ARG A 306 -7.15 8.67 -10.81
C ARG A 306 -6.41 9.53 -9.79
N LEU A 307 -6.13 9.00 -8.61
CA LEU A 307 -5.37 9.72 -7.58
C LEU A 307 -3.96 10.09 -8.04
N LYS A 308 -3.32 9.25 -8.85
CA LYS A 308 -2.01 9.55 -9.45
C LYS A 308 -2.12 10.73 -10.41
N GLN A 309 -3.12 10.76 -11.28
CA GLN A 309 -3.37 11.87 -12.20
C GLN A 309 -3.68 13.18 -11.45
N GLU A 310 -4.56 13.13 -10.44
CA GLU A 310 -4.86 14.28 -9.58
C GLU A 310 -3.61 14.82 -8.88
N ASN A 311 -2.76 13.94 -8.34
CA ASN A 311 -1.49 14.34 -7.74
C ASN A 311 -0.55 15.03 -8.74
N GLU A 312 -0.43 14.53 -9.97
CA GLU A 312 0.40 15.18 -10.98
C GLU A 312 -0.15 16.54 -11.41
N THR A 313 -1.48 16.68 -11.51
CA THR A 313 -2.14 17.98 -11.74
C THR A 313 -1.85 18.97 -10.63
N ILE A 314 -2.01 18.55 -9.36
CA ILE A 314 -1.74 19.41 -8.19
C ILE A 314 -0.26 19.81 -8.13
N LYS A 315 0.65 18.89 -8.42
CA LYS A 315 2.09 19.21 -8.52
C LYS A 315 2.36 20.23 -9.62
N GLY A 316 1.67 20.15 -10.75
CA GLY A 316 1.72 21.15 -11.82
C GLY A 316 1.32 22.54 -11.32
N GLN A 317 0.13 22.64 -10.73
CA GLN A 317 -0.39 23.89 -10.16
C GLN A 317 0.55 24.47 -9.10
N LEU A 318 1.12 23.63 -8.23
CA LEU A 318 2.08 24.08 -7.22
C LEU A 318 3.35 24.67 -7.85
N ARG A 319 3.85 24.11 -8.95
CA ARG A 319 5.01 24.68 -9.67
C ARG A 319 4.67 26.03 -10.28
N GLU A 320 3.48 26.18 -10.86
CA GLU A 320 3.03 27.45 -11.42
C GLU A 320 2.88 28.52 -10.33
N GLU A 321 2.25 28.21 -9.20
CA GLU A 321 2.12 29.14 -8.08
C GLU A 321 3.48 29.52 -7.48
N LYS A 322 4.42 28.57 -7.39
CA LYS A 322 5.79 28.90 -7.00
C LYS A 322 6.44 29.88 -7.96
N LYS A 323 6.32 29.66 -9.27
CA LYS A 323 6.85 30.57 -10.28
C LYS A 323 6.23 31.97 -10.17
N LYS A 324 4.89 32.06 -10.03
CA LYS A 324 4.21 33.35 -9.82
C LYS A 324 4.68 34.05 -8.53
N SER A 325 4.90 33.28 -7.45
CA SER A 325 5.41 33.81 -6.19
C SER A 325 6.83 34.36 -6.33
N GLU A 326 7.71 33.66 -7.05
CA GLU A 326 9.06 34.12 -7.38
C GLU A 326 9.05 35.39 -8.24
N GLU A 327 8.19 35.45 -9.26
CA GLU A 327 8.00 36.63 -10.10
C GLU A 327 7.52 37.84 -9.28
N LEU A 328 6.53 37.64 -8.40
CA LEU A 328 6.05 38.69 -7.50
C LEU A 328 7.14 39.15 -6.52
N LEU A 329 7.95 38.23 -6.00
CA LEU A 329 9.09 38.57 -5.14
C LEU A 329 10.09 39.45 -5.89
N CYS A 330 10.43 39.12 -7.14
CA CYS A 330 11.28 39.95 -7.99
C CYS A 330 10.70 41.36 -8.18
N GLN A 331 9.39 41.48 -8.44
CA GLN A 331 8.72 42.78 -8.56
C GLN A 331 8.80 43.59 -7.26
N VAL A 332 8.53 42.96 -6.11
CA VAL A 332 8.63 43.63 -4.80
C VAL A 332 10.06 44.11 -4.53
N GLN A 333 11.07 43.32 -4.89
CA GLN A 333 12.47 43.71 -4.73
C GLN A 333 12.83 44.91 -5.62
N LEU A 334 12.34 44.96 -6.86
CA LEU A 334 12.54 46.10 -7.76
C LEU A 334 11.88 47.37 -7.21
N LEU A 335 10.64 47.27 -6.73
CA LEU A 335 9.94 48.39 -6.12
C LEU A 335 10.66 48.92 -4.87
N ARG A 336 11.15 48.02 -4.00
CA ARG A 336 11.96 48.42 -2.83
C ARG A 336 13.23 49.17 -3.22
N LYS A 337 13.95 48.71 -4.26
CA LYS A 337 15.14 49.39 -4.78
C LYS A 337 14.80 50.77 -5.36
N SER A 338 13.69 50.88 -6.09
CA SER A 338 13.22 52.16 -6.62
C SER A 338 12.86 53.13 -5.52
N LEU A 339 12.14 52.67 -4.49
CA LEU A 339 11.77 53.48 -3.33
C LEU A 339 13.01 54.01 -2.59
N LEU A 340 14.04 53.18 -2.43
CA LEU A 340 15.31 53.59 -1.80
C LEU A 340 16.00 54.69 -2.61
N LYS A 341 16.10 54.54 -3.93
CA LYS A 341 16.65 55.59 -4.80
C LYS A 341 15.85 56.87 -4.73
N GLN A 342 14.53 56.75 -4.70
CA GLN A 342 13.65 57.92 -4.59
C GLN A 342 13.89 58.64 -3.25
N GLN A 343 14.08 57.90 -2.15
CA GLN A 343 14.44 58.47 -0.86
C GLN A 343 15.80 59.18 -0.90
N GLU A 344 16.82 58.59 -1.54
CA GLU A 344 18.13 59.23 -1.74
C GLU A 344 18.00 60.55 -2.53
N GLU A 345 17.20 60.56 -3.60
CA GLU A 345 16.92 61.77 -4.39
C GLU A 345 16.22 62.85 -3.57
N HIS A 346 15.23 62.49 -2.74
CA HIS A 346 14.56 63.45 -1.85
C HIS A 346 15.55 64.06 -0.86
N THR A 347 16.40 63.25 -0.22
CA THR A 347 17.43 63.79 0.70
C THR A 347 18.42 64.73 0.01
N ARG A 348 18.72 64.48 -1.26
CA ARG A 348 19.58 65.37 -2.06
C ARG A 348 18.88 66.68 -2.40
N ILE A 349 17.59 66.64 -2.75
CA ILE A 349 16.78 67.83 -3.00
C ILE A 349 16.72 68.68 -1.72
N ASP A 350 16.39 68.07 -0.57
CA ASP A 350 16.32 68.76 0.72
C ASP A 350 17.64 69.50 1.05
N LEU A 351 18.78 68.87 0.79
CA LEU A 351 20.10 69.48 1.00
C LEU A 351 20.35 70.67 0.06
N LEU A 352 19.97 70.54 -1.22
CA LEU A 352 20.10 71.63 -2.19
C LEU A 352 19.17 72.79 -1.85
N GLU A 353 17.95 72.52 -1.40
CA GLU A 353 17.01 73.53 -0.93
C GLU A 353 17.57 74.29 0.28
N GLN A 354 18.17 73.58 1.25
CA GLN A 354 18.87 74.22 2.37
C GLN A 354 20.03 75.11 1.90
N GLN A 355 20.83 74.64 0.93
CA GLN A 355 21.94 75.42 0.38
C GLN A 355 21.44 76.68 -0.34
N ILE A 356 20.39 76.57 -1.15
CA ILE A 356 19.76 77.71 -1.83
C ILE A 356 19.25 78.71 -0.80
N GLN A 357 18.60 78.26 0.26
CA GLN A 357 18.09 79.11 1.33
C GLN A 357 19.23 79.88 2.02
N MET A 358 20.33 79.20 2.36
CA MET A 358 21.52 79.84 2.96
C MET A 358 22.11 80.90 2.04
N CYS A 359 22.38 80.56 0.77
CA CYS A 359 22.91 81.50 -0.21
C CYS A 359 21.98 82.71 -0.41
N THR A 360 20.66 82.50 -0.37
CA THR A 360 19.68 83.57 -0.48
C THR A 360 19.76 84.51 0.71
N THR A 361 19.84 83.98 1.93
CA THR A 361 20.00 84.79 3.15
C THR A 361 21.33 85.54 3.16
N ASP A 362 22.44 84.91 2.78
CA ASP A 362 23.74 85.56 2.68
C ASP A 362 23.72 86.70 1.65
N PHE A 363 23.07 86.49 0.50
CA PHE A 363 22.90 87.52 -0.52
C PHE A 363 22.06 88.71 -0.03
N GLU A 364 20.99 88.45 0.72
CA GLU A 364 20.17 89.50 1.35
C GLU A 364 20.97 90.31 2.39
N ASN A 365 21.80 89.65 3.18
CA ASN A 365 22.70 90.28 4.14
C ASN A 365 23.74 91.17 3.44
N GLU A 366 24.43 90.65 2.43
CA GLU A 366 25.38 91.42 1.60
C GLU A 366 24.72 92.63 0.93
N LYS A 367 23.46 92.49 0.48
CA LYS A 367 22.69 93.60 -0.07
C LYS A 367 22.45 94.70 0.98
N LEU A 368 22.11 94.32 2.22
CA LEU A 368 21.94 95.27 3.33
C LEU A 368 23.27 95.94 3.69
N ASP A 369 24.36 95.18 3.78
CA ASP A 369 25.69 95.71 4.06
C ASP A 369 26.16 96.69 2.98
N ARG A 370 25.95 96.36 1.71
CA ARG A 370 26.22 97.28 0.59
C ARG A 370 25.41 98.57 0.69
N GLN A 371 24.12 98.48 1.04
CA GLN A 371 23.28 99.67 1.24
C GLN A 371 23.78 100.52 2.41
N ASN A 372 24.20 99.90 3.51
CA ASN A 372 24.78 100.58 4.66
C ASN A 372 26.10 101.28 4.29
N LEU A 373 27.01 100.60 3.59
CA LEU A 373 28.26 101.18 3.09
C LEU A 373 27.99 102.35 2.12
N GLN A 374 27.01 102.22 1.22
CA GLN A 374 26.59 103.30 0.33
C GLN A 374 26.06 104.51 1.12
N HIS A 375 25.28 104.28 2.18
CA HIS A 375 24.82 105.35 3.07
C HIS A 375 26.00 106.04 3.79
N GLN A 376 26.96 105.26 4.31
CA GLN A 376 28.17 105.78 4.95
C GLN A 376 29.02 106.60 3.96
N LEU A 377 29.22 106.10 2.74
CA LEU A 377 29.93 106.82 1.67
C LEU A 377 29.26 108.16 1.36
N ASN A 378 27.94 108.18 1.20
CA ASN A 378 27.19 109.42 0.98
C ASN A 378 27.32 110.40 2.15
N LYS A 379 27.40 109.91 3.38
CA LYS A 379 27.66 110.73 4.57
C LYS A 379 29.04 111.35 4.53
N VAL A 380 30.07 110.56 4.23
CA VAL A 380 31.46 111.05 4.07
C VAL A 380 31.54 112.09 2.95
N LEU A 381 30.93 111.83 1.78
CA LEU A 381 30.89 112.77 0.66
C LEU A 381 30.24 114.10 1.05
N LYS A 382 29.15 114.09 1.82
CA LYS A 382 28.51 115.31 2.34
C LYS A 382 29.44 116.08 3.27
N GLU A 383 30.12 115.40 4.20
CA GLU A 383 31.08 116.05 5.09
C GLU A 383 32.30 116.61 4.33
N LEU A 384 32.78 115.89 3.32
CA LEU A 384 33.85 116.35 2.43
C LEU A 384 33.41 117.61 1.65
N HIS A 385 32.16 117.64 1.17
CA HIS A 385 31.60 118.82 0.51
C HIS A 385 31.51 120.03 1.47
N LYS A 386 31.05 119.82 2.71
CA LYS A 386 31.04 120.87 3.75
C LYS A 386 32.45 121.37 4.08
N ALA A 387 33.42 120.46 4.24
CA ALA A 387 34.82 120.82 4.50
C ALA A 387 35.38 121.65 3.33
N ARG A 388 35.08 121.26 2.08
CA ARG A 388 35.44 122.01 0.88
C ARG A 388 34.80 123.41 0.85
N GLU A 389 33.52 123.54 1.18
CA GLU A 389 32.85 124.83 1.29
C GLU A 389 33.44 125.72 2.39
N GLN A 390 33.84 125.13 3.52
CA GLN A 390 34.53 125.85 4.60
C GLN A 390 35.91 126.36 4.14
N ILE A 391 36.66 125.57 3.37
CA ILE A 391 37.91 126.01 2.73
C ILE A 391 37.63 127.19 1.79
N THR A 392 36.61 127.12 0.94
CA THR A 392 36.23 128.23 0.04
C THR A 392 35.79 129.50 0.79
N ARG A 393 35.24 129.39 2.00
CA ARG A 393 34.81 130.54 2.82
C ARG A 393 35.95 131.22 3.59
N LEU A 394 37.08 130.54 3.79
CA LEU A 394 38.25 131.05 4.52
C LEU A 394 39.29 131.74 3.60
N GLU A 395 38.91 132.03 2.35
CA GLU A 395 39.79 132.63 1.34
C GLU A 395 39.40 134.11 1.07
N PRO A 396 40.16 135.12 1.57
CA PRO A 396 39.96 136.53 1.20
C PRO A 396 40.79 136.93 -0.04
N LEU A 397 40.06 137.28 -1.10
CA LEU A 397 40.40 138.14 -2.26
C LEU A 397 41.31 139.35 -1.89
N LYS A 398 42.33 139.84 -2.62
CA LYS A 398 42.79 139.77 -4.02
C LYS A 398 44.28 140.19 -4.06
N PHE A 399 45.09 139.78 -5.04
CA PHE A 399 45.67 140.71 -6.03
C PHE A 399 46.39 139.98 -7.17
N LYS A 400 46.45 140.71 -8.26
CA LYS A 400 46.98 140.50 -9.60
C LYS A 400 48.52 140.32 -9.63
N GLU A 401 48.95 139.48 -10.59
CA GLU A 401 50.11 139.69 -11.49
C GLU A 401 51.51 139.21 -11.08
N SER A 402 52.22 138.70 -12.10
CA SER A 402 53.63 138.25 -12.17
C SER A 402 53.91 136.80 -11.72
N GLY A 403 54.52 135.91 -12.50
CA GLY A 403 55.09 136.00 -13.84
C GLY A 403 55.87 134.71 -14.17
N ARG A 404 55.75 134.26 -15.44
CA ARG A 404 56.76 133.58 -16.27
C ARG A 404 57.39 132.24 -15.80
N MET A 405 56.99 131.13 -16.43
CA MET A 405 57.75 130.39 -17.48
C MET A 405 57.13 128.99 -17.71
N GLU A 406 56.80 128.69 -18.97
CA GLU A 406 56.77 127.36 -19.60
C GLU A 406 58.19 126.73 -19.62
N PRO A 407 58.44 125.43 -19.99
CA PRO A 407 57.64 124.58 -20.91
C PRO A 407 57.59 123.05 -20.60
N GLN A 408 56.84 122.30 -21.43
CA GLN A 408 56.99 120.86 -21.81
C GLN A 408 56.83 119.80 -20.70
N ASP A 409 56.44 118.54 -20.91
CA ASP A 409 55.98 117.72 -22.04
C ASP A 409 55.44 116.40 -21.44
N ASP A 410 54.72 115.63 -22.25
CA ASP A 410 54.58 114.17 -22.23
C ASP A 410 54.25 113.42 -20.92
N LEU A 411 53.15 112.65 -20.97
CA LEU A 411 53.25 111.19 -21.00
C LEU A 411 51.87 110.58 -21.25
N GLN A 412 51.58 110.43 -22.54
CA GLN A 412 50.75 109.36 -23.07
C GLN A 412 51.60 108.08 -23.08
N ALA A 413 50.96 106.93 -22.85
CA ALA A 413 51.50 105.56 -22.87
C ALA A 413 52.23 105.08 -21.60
N THR A 414 51.51 104.34 -20.76
CA THR A 414 51.86 102.99 -20.27
C THR A 414 50.89 102.58 -19.15
N PHE A 415 49.91 101.72 -19.44
CA PHE A 415 49.39 100.67 -18.54
C PHE A 415 48.34 99.83 -19.30
N GLU A 416 48.78 99.23 -20.41
CA GLU A 416 48.14 98.07 -21.06
C GLU A 416 49.18 96.94 -21.14
N GLU A 417 49.70 96.47 -20.00
CA GLU A 417 50.44 95.21 -19.94
C GLU A 417 50.66 94.73 -18.49
N GLU A 418 49.62 94.22 -17.83
CA GLU A 418 49.78 93.25 -16.75
C GLU A 418 48.40 92.69 -16.35
N LEU A 419 48.01 91.58 -16.97
CA LEU A 419 47.26 90.45 -16.40
C LEU A 419 46.97 89.42 -17.52
N THR A 420 48.00 89.09 -18.29
CA THR A 420 48.20 87.74 -18.81
C THR A 420 48.83 86.93 -17.68
N LEU A 421 48.04 86.26 -16.84
CA LEU A 421 48.44 85.08 -16.07
C LEU A 421 47.22 84.52 -15.30
N TYR A 422 46.94 83.24 -15.52
CA TYR A 422 45.87 82.39 -14.93
C TYR A 422 44.45 82.70 -15.44
N ASP A 423 43.74 81.84 -16.17
CA ASP A 423 43.69 80.39 -16.08
C ASP A 423 43.41 79.78 -17.47
N ARG A 424 44.49 79.44 -18.18
CA ARG A 424 44.46 78.39 -19.20
C ARG A 424 44.68 77.08 -18.47
N SER A 425 43.61 76.54 -17.88
CA SER A 425 43.60 75.14 -17.46
C SER A 425 43.02 74.25 -18.56
N PRO A 426 43.58 73.04 -18.71
CA PRO A 426 43.97 72.54 -20.02
C PRO A 426 42.86 71.71 -20.65
N PHE A 427 42.95 71.57 -21.97
CA PHE A 427 42.62 70.34 -22.66
C PHE A 427 43.36 69.19 -21.96
N LEU A 428 42.78 68.68 -20.88
CA LEU A 428 43.03 67.34 -20.40
C LEU A 428 42.55 66.44 -21.54
N LYS A 429 43.53 65.99 -22.33
CA LYS A 429 43.50 64.62 -22.83
C LYS A 429 43.04 63.77 -21.65
N ARG A 430 41.76 63.42 -21.60
CA ARG A 430 41.35 62.19 -20.94
C ARG A 430 42.09 61.12 -21.70
N SER A 431 43.29 60.77 -21.23
CA SER A 431 43.75 59.41 -21.35
C SER A 431 42.62 58.59 -20.77
N SER A 432 41.89 57.94 -21.66
CA SER A 432 40.80 57.05 -21.32
C SER A 432 41.35 56.02 -20.34
N PHE A 433 40.96 56.08 -19.06
CA PHE A 433 41.25 55.03 -18.08
C PHE A 433 40.63 53.67 -18.46
N LEU A 434 39.92 53.59 -19.60
CA LEU A 434 39.41 52.36 -20.20
C LEU A 434 40.40 51.72 -21.20
N ASP A 435 41.57 52.30 -21.42
CA ASP A 435 42.59 51.74 -22.33
C ASP A 435 43.55 50.75 -21.64
N GLU A 436 43.46 50.60 -20.31
CA GLU A 436 44.26 49.63 -19.52
C GLU A 436 43.49 48.33 -19.21
N SER A 437 42.18 48.28 -19.54
CA SER A 437 41.33 47.09 -19.35
C SER A 437 40.90 46.54 -20.71
N PHE A 438 41.12 45.25 -20.92
CA PHE A 438 40.77 44.54 -22.15
C PHE A 438 39.52 43.66 -21.91
N LEU A 439 38.61 43.67 -22.87
CA LEU A 439 37.45 42.79 -22.94
C LEU A 439 37.72 41.72 -24.00
N GLU A 440 37.39 40.47 -23.69
CA GLU A 440 37.67 39.35 -24.57
C GLU A 440 36.39 38.88 -25.26
N CYS A 441 36.49 38.49 -26.52
CA CYS A 441 35.40 37.77 -27.17
C CYS A 441 35.26 36.38 -26.52
N PRO A 442 34.09 36.00 -26.02
CA PRO A 442 33.89 34.70 -25.36
C PRO A 442 34.00 33.49 -26.30
N ARG A 443 34.15 33.73 -27.61
CA ARG A 443 34.23 32.69 -28.65
C ARG A 443 35.65 32.44 -29.16
N CYS A 444 36.42 33.49 -29.39
CA CYS A 444 37.76 33.40 -29.97
C CYS A 444 38.87 34.01 -29.09
N GLU A 445 38.52 34.51 -27.90
CA GLU A 445 39.43 35.10 -26.91
C GLU A 445 40.24 36.31 -27.40
N VAL A 446 39.87 36.89 -28.55
CA VAL A 446 40.50 38.12 -29.05
C VAL A 446 40.21 39.27 -28.10
N GLN A 447 41.27 39.95 -27.68
CA GLN A 447 41.22 41.05 -26.72
C GLN A 447 40.98 42.39 -27.43
N TYR A 448 40.02 43.14 -26.90
CA TYR A 448 39.69 44.49 -27.35
C TYR A 448 39.82 45.47 -26.18
N PRO A 449 40.46 46.64 -26.38
CA PRO A 449 40.44 47.70 -25.38
C PRO A 449 38.99 48.06 -24.99
N THR A 450 38.73 48.35 -23.71
CA THR A 450 37.37 48.71 -23.25
C THR A 450 36.86 49.98 -23.95
N SER A 451 37.76 50.84 -24.42
CA SER A 451 37.48 52.01 -25.27
C SER A 451 36.85 51.64 -26.64
N GLN A 452 37.06 50.42 -27.13
CA GLN A 452 36.58 49.88 -28.42
C GLN A 452 35.45 48.83 -28.26
N HIS A 453 34.66 48.89 -27.18
CA HIS A 453 33.55 47.95 -26.93
C HIS A 453 32.54 47.80 -28.09
N ARG A 454 32.30 48.87 -28.88
CA ARG A 454 31.42 48.77 -30.07
C ARG A 454 31.99 47.85 -31.15
N GLU A 455 33.31 47.81 -31.31
CA GLU A 455 34.00 46.97 -32.29
C GLU A 455 33.99 45.51 -31.84
N LEU A 456 34.12 45.26 -30.53
CA LEU A 456 33.93 43.92 -29.95
C LEU A 456 32.50 43.39 -30.18
N LEU A 457 31.46 44.22 -29.98
CA LEU A 457 30.08 43.79 -30.24
C LEU A 457 29.85 43.44 -31.71
N ALA A 458 30.33 44.29 -32.63
CA ALA A 458 30.29 43.99 -34.06
C ALA A 458 31.08 42.72 -34.40
N HIS A 459 32.21 42.49 -33.74
CA HIS A 459 32.98 41.25 -33.89
C HIS A 459 32.21 40.02 -33.40
N ILE A 460 31.56 40.09 -32.23
CA ILE A 460 30.74 38.99 -31.67
C ILE A 460 29.59 38.59 -32.61
N ASP A 461 28.97 39.55 -33.30
CA ASP A 461 27.86 39.29 -34.22
C ASP A 461 28.26 38.46 -35.45
N PHE A 462 29.53 38.52 -35.88
CA PHE A 462 30.07 37.75 -37.01
C PHE A 462 31.07 36.64 -36.60
N CYS A 463 31.45 36.58 -35.32
CA CYS A 463 32.44 35.62 -34.82
C CYS A 463 31.86 34.19 -34.78
N THR A 464 32.38 33.34 -35.65
CA THR A 464 31.99 31.94 -35.86
C THR A 464 33.09 30.95 -35.48
N ALA A 465 33.75 31.20 -34.36
CA ALA A 465 34.55 30.19 -33.65
C ALA A 465 33.69 29.51 -32.58
#